data_AF-A0A6P1L155-F1
#
_entry.id   AF-A0A6P1L155-F1
#
_cell.length_a   1.000
_cell.length_b   1.000
_cell.length_c   1.000
_cell.angle_alpha   90.00
_cell.angle_beta   90.00
_cell.angle_gamma   90.00
#
_symmetry.space_group_name_H-M   'P 1'
#
loop_
_entity.id
_entity.type
_entity.pdbx_description
1 polymer ?
#
loop_
_entity_poly.entity_id
_entity_poly.type
_entity_poly.pdbx_seq_one_letter_code
_entity_poly.pdbx_strand_id
1 'polypeptide(L)'
;MFVRLSPNPEEQRIDAIRQLPLEPMEYCRKWVDIDPARGYRKACINALAQATGLSPHTIKDWGTNFDRRPHYIPFLLRQADLLNQFKQLVISQQIILPPNFLTN
;
A
#
# COMPACT_ATOMS: atom_id res chain seq x y z
N MET A 1 30.17 -22.19 0.69
CA MET A 1 29.24 -22.61 1.76
C MET A 1 28.34 -21.41 2.06
N PHE A 2 27.12 -21.38 1.55
CA PHE A 2 26.20 -20.26 1.79
C PHE A 2 25.33 -20.61 3.01
N VAL A 3 25.61 -19.97 4.13
CA VAL A 3 24.75 -20.04 5.31
C VAL A 3 23.50 -19.22 4.98
N ARG A 4 22.40 -19.90 4.63
CA ARG A 4 21.09 -19.25 4.66
C ARG A 4 20.73 -19.09 6.14
N LEU A 5 20.95 -17.90 6.68
CA LEU A 5 20.32 -17.52 7.95
C LEU A 5 18.82 -17.52 7.69
N SER A 6 18.12 -18.55 8.18
CA SER A 6 16.66 -18.52 8.24
C SER A 6 16.27 -17.27 9.05
N PRO A 7 15.37 -16.41 8.53
CA PRO A 7 14.92 -15.23 9.27
C PRO A 7 14.30 -15.67 10.61
N ASN A 8 14.43 -14.85 11.64
CA ASN A 8 13.85 -15.13 12.95
C ASN A 8 12.33 -15.35 12.80
N PRO A 9 11.74 -16.43 13.35
CA PRO A 9 10.30 -16.69 13.27
C PRO A 9 9.43 -15.53 13.78
N GLU A 10 9.92 -14.72 14.73
CA GLU A 10 9.19 -13.55 15.21
C GLU A 10 9.12 -12.42 14.17
N GLU A 11 10.13 -12.29 13.31
CA GLU A 11 10.18 -11.30 12.22
C GLU A 11 9.26 -11.69 11.05
N GLN A 12 8.81 -12.95 10.98
CA GLN A 12 7.95 -13.48 9.93
C GLN A 12 6.45 -13.43 10.28
N ARG A 13 6.08 -12.81 11.41
CA ARG A 13 4.68 -12.77 11.84
C ARG A 13 3.88 -11.77 11.01
N ILE A 14 2.96 -12.29 10.20
CA ILE A 14 1.91 -11.50 9.52
C ILE A 14 1.14 -10.63 10.53
N ASP A 15 1.05 -11.06 11.79
CA ASP A 15 0.45 -10.29 12.88
C ASP A 15 1.11 -8.92 13.10
N ALA A 16 2.43 -8.81 12.89
CA ALA A 16 3.15 -7.54 13.04
C ALA A 16 2.76 -6.53 11.95
N ILE A 17 2.37 -7.00 10.76
CA ILE A 17 1.86 -6.14 9.68
C ILE A 17 0.57 -5.43 10.12
N ARG A 18 -0.27 -6.10 10.94
CA ARG A 18 -1.47 -5.49 11.51
C ARG A 18 -1.17 -4.40 12.54
N GLN A 19 0.07 -4.29 13.03
CA GLN A 19 0.47 -3.27 14.01
C GLN A 19 1.08 -2.01 13.37
N LEU A 20 1.18 -1.96 12.04
CA LEU A 20 1.78 -0.85 11.30
C LEU A 20 0.75 -0.18 10.38
N PRO A 21 -0.26 0.54 10.94
CA PRO A 21 -1.22 1.27 10.13
C PRO A 21 -0.49 2.30 9.25
N LEU A 22 -1.01 2.52 8.04
CA LEU A 22 -0.48 3.52 7.11
C LEU A 22 -1.55 4.56 6.81
N GLU A 23 -1.29 5.82 7.14
CA GLU A 23 -2.26 6.89 6.99
C GLU A 23 -2.48 7.24 5.51
N PRO A 24 -3.67 7.70 5.08
CA PRO A 24 -3.95 8.00 3.67
C PRO A 24 -2.97 8.99 3.05
N MET A 25 -2.59 10.03 3.79
CA MET A 25 -1.62 11.02 3.31
C MET A 25 -0.22 10.43 3.15
N GLU A 26 0.15 9.45 3.98
CA GLU A 26 1.43 8.75 3.86
C GLU A 26 1.40 7.78 2.67
N TYR A 27 0.30 7.05 2.49
CA TYR A 27 0.09 6.20 1.33
C TYR A 27 0.19 7.01 0.02
N CYS A 28 -0.49 8.16 -0.03
CA CYS A 28 -0.39 9.07 -1.18
C CYS A 28 1.04 9.51 -1.46
N ARG A 29 1.80 9.92 -0.43
CA ARG A 29 3.19 10.36 -0.58
C ARG A 29 4.09 9.28 -1.17
N LYS A 30 3.80 8.01 -0.91
CA LYS A 30 4.56 6.88 -1.44
C LYS A 30 4.18 6.51 -2.87
N TRP A 31 2.89 6.56 -3.20
CA TRP A 31 2.35 5.92 -4.41
C TRP A 31 1.75 6.87 -5.44
N VAL A 32 1.67 8.16 -5.16
CA VAL A 32 1.18 9.17 -6.10
C VAL A 32 2.37 9.96 -6.65
N ASP A 33 2.71 9.68 -7.89
CA ASP A 33 3.80 10.35 -8.63
C ASP A 33 3.29 11.57 -9.40
N ILE A 34 2.77 12.56 -8.66
CA ILE A 34 2.34 13.85 -9.21
C ILE A 34 2.89 14.97 -8.33
N ASP A 35 3.40 16.03 -8.96
CA ASP A 35 3.84 17.25 -8.28
C ASP A 35 2.72 17.81 -7.36
N PRO A 36 3.01 18.08 -6.06
CA PRO A 36 2.04 18.59 -5.09
C PRO A 36 1.28 19.87 -5.52
N ALA A 37 1.79 20.62 -6.49
CA ALA A 37 1.28 21.95 -6.84
C ALA A 37 -0.13 21.97 -7.46
N ARG A 38 -0.53 20.98 -8.28
CA ARG A 38 -1.87 20.93 -8.87
C ARG A 38 -2.32 19.50 -9.19
N GLY A 39 -3.52 19.14 -8.72
CA GLY A 39 -4.13 17.83 -9.03
C GLY A 39 -3.75 16.70 -8.07
N TYR A 40 -2.75 16.90 -7.19
CA TYR A 40 -2.33 15.91 -6.20
C TYR A 40 -3.48 15.34 -5.37
N ARG A 41 -4.41 16.19 -4.91
CA ARG A 41 -5.58 15.74 -4.16
C ARG A 41 -6.48 14.77 -4.95
N LYS A 42 -6.73 15.05 -6.23
CA LYS A 42 -7.54 14.19 -7.09
C LYS A 42 -6.84 12.85 -7.34
N ALA A 43 -5.53 12.88 -7.55
CA ALA A 43 -4.71 11.69 -7.70
C ALA A 43 -4.70 10.83 -6.42
N CYS A 44 -4.56 11.46 -5.25
CA CYS A 44 -4.75 10.83 -3.96
C CYS A 44 -6.09 10.11 -3.84
N ILE A 45 -7.20 10.79 -4.15
CA ILE A 45 -8.54 10.19 -4.10
C ILE A 45 -8.59 8.94 -4.98
N ASN A 46 -8.04 9.00 -6.19
CA ASN A 46 -8.04 7.86 -7.11
C ASN A 46 -7.16 6.71 -6.61
N ALA A 47 -5.97 7.00 -6.10
CA ALA A 47 -5.07 5.98 -5.55
C ALA A 47 -5.67 5.29 -4.32
N LEU A 48 -6.31 6.04 -3.43
CA LEU A 48 -7.00 5.49 -2.26
C LEU A 48 -8.24 4.68 -2.66
N ALA A 49 -8.99 5.11 -3.67
CA ALA A 49 -10.12 4.37 -4.21
C ALA A 49 -9.66 3.00 -4.76
N GLN A 50 -8.56 2.98 -5.53
CA GLN A 50 -7.98 1.74 -6.04
C GLN A 50 -7.48 0.82 -4.92
N ALA A 51 -6.79 1.38 -3.91
CA ALA A 51 -6.24 0.63 -2.80
C ALA A 51 -7.32 -0.01 -1.89
N THR A 52 -8.47 0.66 -1.75
CA THR A 52 -9.53 0.27 -0.80
C THR A 52 -10.73 -0.39 -1.47
N GLY A 53 -10.85 -0.29 -2.80
CA GLY A 53 -12.05 -0.71 -3.54
C GLY A 53 -13.27 0.19 -3.33
N LEU A 54 -13.12 1.31 -2.62
CA LEU A 54 -14.21 2.26 -2.35
C LEU A 54 -14.37 3.27 -3.49
N SER A 55 -15.56 3.86 -3.58
CA SER A 55 -15.81 4.89 -4.59
C SER A 55 -14.98 6.16 -4.32
N PRO A 56 -14.50 6.87 -5.37
CA PRO A 56 -13.83 8.16 -5.21
C PRO A 56 -14.66 9.20 -4.44
N HIS A 57 -15.99 9.12 -4.55
CA HIS A 57 -16.91 9.97 -3.80
C HIS A 57 -16.82 9.70 -2.30
N THR A 58 -16.86 8.44 -1.89
CA THR A 58 -16.67 8.03 -0.49
C THR A 58 -15.34 8.53 0.09
N ILE A 59 -14.25 8.41 -0.67
CA ILE A 59 -12.93 8.90 -0.23
C ILE A 59 -12.92 10.43 -0.09
N LYS A 60 -13.58 11.13 -1.01
CA LYS A 60 -13.68 12.60 -0.98
C LYS A 60 -14.35 13.09 0.31
N ASP A 61 -15.36 12.35 0.80
CA ASP A 61 -16.14 12.71 1.99
C ASP A 61 -15.36 12.53 3.31
N TRP A 62 -14.18 11.90 3.27
CA TRP A 62 -13.30 11.80 4.45
C TRP A 62 -12.67 13.13 4.88
N GLY A 63 -12.91 14.20 4.11
CA GLY A 63 -12.38 15.54 4.37
C GLY A 63 -11.09 15.83 3.61
N THR A 64 -10.53 17.03 3.84
CA THR A 64 -9.34 17.51 3.12
C THR A 64 -8.09 16.66 3.39
N ASN A 65 -7.89 16.25 4.65
CA ASN A 65 -6.75 15.43 5.07
C ASN A 65 -7.13 13.97 5.34
N PHE A 66 -8.35 13.56 4.97
CA PHE A 66 -8.87 12.20 5.19
C PHE A 66 -9.04 11.81 6.66
N ASP A 67 -9.26 12.78 7.55
CA ASP A 67 -9.40 12.57 8.99
C ASP A 67 -10.68 11.81 9.37
N ARG A 68 -11.73 11.87 8.53
CA ARG A 68 -13.03 11.21 8.79
C ARG A 68 -13.11 9.79 8.22
N ARG A 69 -11.99 9.23 7.77
CA ARG A 69 -11.96 7.85 7.26
C ARG A 69 -12.32 6.85 8.38
N PRO A 70 -12.92 5.70 8.05
CA PRO A 70 -13.09 4.61 9.02
C PRO A 70 -11.76 4.12 9.61
N HIS A 71 -11.78 3.67 10.88
CA HIS A 71 -10.58 3.22 11.60
C HIS A 71 -9.87 2.02 10.96
N TYR A 72 -10.55 1.21 10.15
CA TYR A 72 -9.93 0.07 9.48
C TYR A 72 -9.11 0.46 8.24
N ILE A 73 -9.29 1.68 7.71
CA ILE A 73 -8.65 2.12 6.46
C ILE A 73 -7.12 2.07 6.53
N PRO A 74 -6.44 2.57 7.57
CA PRO A 74 -4.99 2.50 7.63
C PRO A 74 -4.40 1.10 7.53
N PHE A 75 -5.12 0.08 8.00
CA PHE A 75 -4.68 -1.32 7.89
C PHE A 75 -4.86 -1.86 6.47
N LEU A 76 -5.96 -1.51 5.78
CA LEU A 76 -6.12 -1.84 4.36
C LEU A 76 -5.05 -1.16 3.49
N LEU A 77 -4.76 0.11 3.77
CA LEU A 77 -3.72 0.85 3.06
C LEU A 77 -2.34 0.25 3.29
N ARG A 78 -2.05 -0.27 4.50
CA ARG A 78 -0.82 -1.02 4.76
C ARG A 78 -0.73 -2.30 3.92
N GLN A 79 -1.83 -3.04 3.77
CA GLN A 79 -1.86 -4.21 2.90
C GLN A 79 -1.60 -3.85 1.44
N ALA A 80 -2.26 -2.79 0.93
CA ALA A 80 -2.04 -2.28 -0.41
C ALA A 80 -0.59 -1.80 -0.64
N ASP A 81 0.01 -1.12 0.36
CA ASP A 81 1.40 -0.67 0.34
C ASP A 81 2.38 -1.85 0.18
N LEU A 82 2.18 -2.93 0.93
CA LEU A 82 3.01 -4.13 0.81
C LEU A 82 2.84 -4.82 -0.55
N LEU A 83 1.61 -4.91 -1.06
CA LEU A 83 1.37 -5.46 -2.40
C LEU A 83 2.08 -4.62 -3.48
N ASN A 84 2.05 -3.29 -3.37
CA ASN A 84 2.73 -2.41 -4.31
C ASN A 84 4.26 -2.54 -4.20
N GLN A 85 4.83 -2.62 -2.99
CA GLN A 85 6.26 -2.90 -2.81
C GLN A 85 6.64 -4.23 -3.45
N PHE A 86 5.84 -5.27 -3.26
CA PHE A 86 6.09 -6.57 -3.87
C PHE A 86 6.04 -6.50 -5.40
N LYS A 87 5.07 -5.78 -5.98
CA LYS A 87 5.02 -5.52 -7.42
C LYS A 87 6.29 -4.82 -7.92
N GLN A 88 6.79 -3.83 -7.19
CA GLN A 88 8.05 -3.16 -7.54
C GLN A 88 9.25 -4.11 -7.55
N LEU A 89 9.35 -5.02 -6.55
CA LEU A 89 10.42 -6.02 -6.51
C LEU A 89 10.38 -6.99 -7.70
N VAL A 90 9.18 -7.36 -8.14
CA VAL A 90 8.97 -8.19 -9.33
C VAL A 90 9.35 -7.42 -10.60
N ILE A 91 8.89 -6.17 -10.74
CA ILE A 91 9.22 -5.30 -11.89
C ILE A 91 10.73 -5.07 -11.97
N SER A 92 11.40 -4.87 -10.83
CA SER A 92 12.84 -4.70 -10.75
C SER A 92 13.62 -6.02 -10.87
N GLN A 93 12.96 -7.14 -11.13
CA GLN A 93 13.54 -8.48 -11.27
C GLN A 93 14.36 -8.95 -10.05
N GLN A 94 14.08 -8.39 -8.87
CA GLN A 94 14.73 -8.81 -7.62
C GLN A 94 14.09 -10.10 -7.10
N ILE A 95 12.85 -10.39 -7.49
CA ILE A 95 12.11 -11.60 -7.16
C ILE A 95 11.51 -12.17 -8.45
N ILE A 96 11.60 -13.49 -8.61
CA ILE A 96 10.96 -14.23 -9.71
C ILE A 96 9.72 -14.90 -9.15
N LEU A 97 8.55 -14.59 -9.73
CA LEU A 97 7.31 -15.27 -9.37
C LEU A 97 7.30 -16.70 -9.92
N PRO A 98 6.68 -17.66 -9.22
CA PRO A 98 6.50 -18.98 -9.77
C PRO A 98 5.61 -18.91 -11.03
N PRO A 99 5.80 -19.81 -12.00
CA PRO A 99 5.19 -19.71 -13.32
C PRO A 99 3.66 -19.78 -13.33
N ASN A 100 3.04 -20.21 -12.23
CA ASN A 100 1.59 -20.28 -12.02
C ASN A 100 1.01 -19.08 -11.25
N PHE A 101 1.79 -18.03 -11.01
CA PHE A 101 1.29 -16.82 -10.35
C PHE A 101 0.58 -15.92 -11.36
N LEU A 102 -0.69 -15.59 -11.09
CA LEU A 102 -1.51 -14.77 -11.99
C LEU A 102 -1.01 -13.32 -11.98
N THR A 103 -0.49 -12.85 -13.11
CA THR A 103 -0.22 -11.43 -13.38
C THR A 103 -1.37 -10.89 -14.21
N ASN A 104 -2.34 -10.24 -13.56
CA ASN A 104 -3.38 -9.47 -14.24
C ASN A 104 -2.84 -8.12 -14.71
#